data_AF-A0A485BWB9-F1
#
_entry.id   AF-A0A485BWB9-F1
#
_cell.length_a   1.000
_cell.length_b   1.000
_cell.length_c   1.000
_cell.angle_alpha   90.00
_cell.angle_beta   90.00
_cell.angle_gamma   90.00
#
_symmetry.space_group_name_H-M   'P 1'
#
loop_
_entity.id
_entity.type
_entity.pdbx_description
1 polymer ?
#
loop_
_entity_poly.entity_id
_entity_poly.type
_entity_poly.pdbx_seq_one_letter_code
_entity_poly.pdbx_strand_id
1 'polypeptide(L)'
;MNMMISYQELVRTFLKVLSLLVPALLVAGAANAAEIYNKDGNKLDLYGKVDGLHYFSSDNGNDGDQSYVRLGFKGETQVNDQLTGYGQWEYNVQANNTEGSSDQAWTRVGFAGIRVADAGSFDYGRNYGVVYDVTSWTDVLPEFGGDTYGSDNFMQSRANGVATYRNTDFFGLVDGLNFALQYQGKNGSVSGEGATANRSSGSETER
;
A
#
# COMPACT_ATOMS: atom_id res chain seq x y z
N MET A 1 -1.43 9.65 51.11
CA MET A 1 -0.21 10.38 51.49
C MET A 1 0.85 9.31 51.78
N ASN A 2 1.91 9.07 51.01
CA ASN A 2 2.50 9.74 49.87
C ASN A 2 2.99 8.70 48.86
N MET A 3 2.71 9.02 47.60
CA MET A 3 3.25 8.41 46.40
C MET A 3 4.74 8.71 46.34
N MET A 4 5.59 7.69 46.49
CA MET A 4 7.03 7.79 46.24
C MET A 4 7.33 6.89 45.04
N ILE A 5 6.94 7.35 43.85
CA ILE A 5 7.43 6.78 42.60
C ILE A 5 8.92 7.08 42.59
N SER A 6 9.72 6.01 42.66
CA SER A 6 11.18 6.11 42.66
C SER A 6 11.65 6.89 41.43
N TYR A 7 12.60 7.81 41.63
CA TYR A 7 13.27 8.54 40.54
C TYR A 7 13.83 7.58 39.46
N GLN A 8 14.15 6.35 39.84
CA GLN A 8 14.60 5.29 38.93
C GLN A 8 13.48 4.77 38.02
N GLU A 9 12.22 4.77 38.46
CA GLU A 9 11.05 4.41 37.64
C GLU A 9 10.60 5.59 36.77
N LEU A 10 10.72 6.82 37.26
CA LEU A 10 10.44 8.02 36.47
C LEU A 10 11.46 8.19 35.34
N VAL A 11 12.74 7.91 35.59
CA VAL A 11 13.80 7.93 34.57
C VAL A 11 13.67 6.75 33.60
N ARG A 12 13.31 5.53 34.06
CA ARG A 12 13.03 4.39 33.16
C ARG A 12 11.80 4.60 32.29
N THR A 13 10.80 5.32 32.76
CA THR A 13 9.61 5.66 31.97
C THR A 13 9.90 6.84 31.03
N PHE A 14 10.72 7.81 31.44
CA PHE A 14 11.14 8.93 30.60
C PHE A 14 12.08 8.50 29.46
N LEU A 15 12.98 7.53 29.70
CA LEU A 15 13.82 6.93 28.66
C LEU A 15 13.02 6.04 27.68
N LYS A 16 11.90 5.45 28.10
CA LYS A 16 10.99 4.74 27.19
C LYS A 16 10.19 5.68 26.28
N VAL A 17 10.14 6.97 26.60
CA VAL A 17 9.45 8.01 25.82
C VAL A 17 10.42 8.88 25.01
N LEU A 18 11.74 8.73 25.19
CA LEU A 18 12.77 9.55 24.57
C LEU A 18 13.60 8.78 23.55
N SER A 19 12.99 8.32 22.46
CA SER A 19 13.74 7.80 21.29
C SER A 19 13.11 8.15 19.94
N LEU A 20 12.39 9.27 19.84
CA LEU A 20 11.95 9.83 18.56
C LEU A 20 12.76 11.07 18.23
N LEU A 21 14.03 10.86 17.92
CA LEU A 21 14.81 11.79 17.11
C LEU A 21 15.17 11.02 15.85
N VAL A 22 14.23 10.96 14.91
CA VAL A 22 14.51 10.56 13.54
C VAL A 22 14.95 11.85 12.83
N PRO A 23 16.23 12.03 12.49
CA PRO A 23 16.60 12.99 11.47
C PRO A 23 16.11 12.41 10.14
N ALA A 24 14.81 12.54 9.88
CA ALA A 24 14.26 12.37 8.56
C ALA A 24 14.80 13.55 7.75
N LEU A 25 15.96 13.37 7.12
CA LEU A 25 16.36 14.21 6.01
C LEU A 25 15.44 13.85 4.84
N LEU A 26 14.18 14.25 4.99
CA LEU A 26 13.18 14.21 3.95
C LEU A 26 13.74 15.07 2.82
N VAL A 27 14.27 14.40 1.80
CA VAL A 27 13.95 14.85 0.45
C VAL A 27 12.48 14.51 0.21
N ALA A 28 11.59 15.17 0.95
CA ALA A 28 10.20 15.36 0.57
C ALA A 28 10.18 16.33 -0.61
N GLY A 29 10.91 16.00 -1.67
CA GLY A 29 10.92 16.71 -2.92
C GLY A 29 10.08 15.87 -3.84
N ALA A 30 8.78 16.15 -3.89
CA ALA A 30 7.83 15.80 -4.93
C ALA A 30 8.15 14.51 -5.71
N ALA A 31 7.30 13.49 -5.58
CA ALA A 31 7.16 12.51 -6.65
C ALA A 31 6.69 13.27 -7.90
N ASN A 32 7.63 13.93 -8.58
CA ASN A 32 7.45 14.55 -9.88
C ASN A 32 7.32 13.35 -10.81
N ALA A 33 6.08 12.91 -11.01
CA ALA A 33 5.78 12.08 -12.16
C ALA A 33 6.28 12.87 -13.38
N ALA A 34 7.28 12.33 -14.05
CA ALA A 34 7.78 12.88 -15.28
C ALA A 34 6.98 12.22 -16.40
N GLU A 35 6.18 13.01 -17.10
CA GLU A 35 5.59 12.59 -18.37
C GLU A 35 6.75 12.37 -19.35
N ILE A 36 7.03 11.09 -19.65
CA ILE A 36 8.13 10.70 -20.55
C ILE A 36 7.64 10.40 -21.95
N TYR A 37 6.32 10.23 -22.13
CA TYR A 37 5.70 10.02 -23.41
C TYR A 37 4.29 10.57 -23.43
N ASN A 38 3.97 11.34 -24.47
CA ASN A 38 2.62 11.84 -24.73
C ASN A 38 2.44 12.01 -26.23
N LYS A 39 1.82 11.02 -26.87
CA LYS A 39 1.61 11.00 -28.31
C LYS A 39 0.41 10.14 -28.69
N ASP A 40 -0.36 10.61 -29.67
CA ASP A 40 -1.46 9.87 -30.29
C ASP A 40 -2.48 9.31 -29.27
N GLY A 41 -2.83 10.13 -28.26
CA GLY A 41 -3.78 9.74 -27.20
C GLY A 41 -3.18 8.81 -26.13
N ASN A 42 -1.89 8.49 -26.19
CA ASN A 42 -1.19 7.68 -25.20
C ASN A 42 -0.28 8.54 -24.33
N LYS A 43 -0.37 8.37 -23.01
CA LYS A 43 0.47 9.03 -22.02
C LYS A 43 1.19 7.99 -21.17
N LEU A 44 2.45 8.24 -20.85
CA LEU A 44 3.23 7.44 -19.92
C LEU A 44 3.99 8.36 -18.97
N ASP A 45 3.64 8.24 -17.70
CA ASP A 45 4.31 8.91 -16.59
C ASP A 45 5.24 7.91 -15.90
N LEU A 46 6.50 8.29 -15.71
CA LEU A 46 7.43 7.59 -14.85
C LEU A 46 7.56 8.35 -13.53
N TYR A 47 7.44 7.65 -12.41
CA TYR A 47 7.55 8.25 -11.08
C TYR A 47 8.34 7.36 -10.14
N GLY A 48 8.86 7.95 -9.08
CA GLY A 48 9.62 7.20 -8.08
C GLY A 48 10.13 8.11 -6.98
N LYS A 49 10.85 7.50 -6.03
CA LYS A 49 11.59 8.20 -4.99
C LYS A 49 12.79 7.38 -4.52
N VAL A 50 13.80 8.08 -4.01
CA VAL A 50 14.90 7.49 -3.24
C VAL A 50 14.80 8.06 -1.84
N ASP A 51 14.71 7.17 -0.85
CA ASP A 51 14.52 7.53 0.55
C ASP A 51 15.76 7.10 1.35
N GLY A 52 16.55 8.07 1.80
CA GLY A 52 17.70 7.83 2.66
C GLY A 52 17.27 7.88 4.11
N LEU A 53 17.04 6.71 4.71
CA LEU A 53 16.35 6.59 5.99
C LEU A 53 17.21 5.86 7.01
N HIS A 54 17.25 6.37 8.24
CA HIS A 54 17.93 5.71 9.36
C HIS A 54 17.04 5.74 10.59
N TYR A 55 16.80 4.58 11.19
CA TYR A 55 16.05 4.44 12.42
C TYR A 55 16.99 4.43 13.61
N PHE A 56 16.64 5.20 14.63
CA PHE A 56 17.29 5.19 15.93
C PHE A 56 16.35 4.54 16.93
N SER A 57 16.65 3.31 17.34
CA SER A 57 15.79 2.51 18.22
C SER A 57 16.58 1.77 19.28
N SER A 58 15.96 1.57 20.44
CA SER A 58 16.50 0.66 21.48
C SER A 58 16.25 -0.82 21.15
N ASP A 59 15.43 -1.09 20.14
CA ASP A 59 15.22 -2.42 19.57
C ASP A 59 16.15 -2.63 18.37
N ASN A 60 17.16 -3.48 18.55
CA ASN A 60 18.19 -3.78 17.54
C ASN A 60 17.60 -4.37 16.24
N GLY A 61 16.39 -4.92 16.25
CA GLY A 61 15.74 -5.40 15.03
C GLY A 61 15.23 -4.28 14.12
N ASN A 62 15.05 -3.08 14.66
CA ASN A 62 14.51 -1.92 13.98
C ASN A 62 15.53 -0.77 13.83
N ASP A 63 16.58 -0.75 14.64
CA ASP A 63 17.67 0.21 14.58
C ASP A 63 18.56 0.01 13.33
N GLY A 64 19.01 1.11 12.74
CA GLY A 64 19.96 1.10 11.63
C GLY A 64 19.44 1.69 10.32
N ASP A 65 20.17 1.41 9.24
CA ASP A 65 19.81 1.88 7.89
C ASP A 65 18.51 1.21 7.41
N GLN A 66 17.61 2.03 6.87
CA GLN A 66 16.31 1.64 6.31
C GLN A 66 16.12 2.21 4.90
N SER A 67 17.20 2.65 4.25
CA SER A 67 17.16 3.26 2.93
C SER A 67 16.50 2.36 1.88
N TYR A 68 15.64 2.94 1.05
CA TYR A 68 14.93 2.23 -0.02
C TYR A 68 14.64 3.12 -1.22
N VAL A 69 14.32 2.46 -2.34
CA VAL A 69 13.96 3.10 -3.60
C VAL A 69 12.60 2.57 -4.05
N ARG A 70 11.77 3.48 -4.59
CA ARG A 70 10.55 3.11 -5.31
C ARG A 70 10.57 3.64 -6.72
N LEU A 71 10.12 2.83 -7.65
CA LEU A 71 9.95 3.19 -9.05
C LEU A 71 8.62 2.65 -9.54
N GLY A 72 7.93 3.41 -10.38
CA GLY A 72 6.69 2.99 -10.99
C GLY A 72 6.39 3.79 -12.26
N PHE A 73 5.39 3.31 -13.00
CA PHE A 73 4.83 4.03 -14.13
C PHE A 73 3.32 4.03 -14.10
N LYS A 74 2.71 5.04 -14.71
CA LYS A 74 1.28 5.12 -15.01
C LYS A 74 1.13 5.35 -16.50
N GLY A 75 0.41 4.48 -17.16
CA GLY A 75 0.09 4.60 -18.58
C GLY A 75 -1.40 4.82 -18.77
N GLU A 76 -1.77 5.72 -19.67
CA GLU A 76 -3.14 5.90 -20.13
C GLU A 76 -3.19 5.91 -21.65
N THR A 77 -4.23 5.31 -22.23
CA THR A 77 -4.51 5.31 -23.67
C THR A 77 -5.96 5.70 -23.90
N GLN A 78 -6.17 6.80 -24.61
CA GLN A 78 -7.50 7.21 -25.03
C GLN A 78 -7.93 6.32 -26.20
N VAL A 79 -8.98 5.51 -25.98
CA VAL A 79 -9.53 4.63 -27.02
C VAL A 79 -10.54 5.40 -27.86
N ASN A 80 -11.41 6.19 -27.22
CA ASN A 80 -12.32 7.15 -27.85
C ASN A 80 -12.71 8.24 -26.83
N ASP A 81 -13.66 9.11 -27.17
CA ASP A 81 -14.10 10.23 -26.33
C ASP A 81 -14.68 9.81 -24.97
N GLN A 82 -15.16 8.57 -24.84
CA GLN A 82 -15.79 8.05 -23.63
C GLN A 82 -14.97 6.96 -22.95
N LEU A 83 -13.98 6.39 -23.62
CA LEU A 83 -13.28 5.19 -23.18
C LEU A 83 -11.77 5.43 -23.10
N THR A 84 -11.21 5.23 -21.91
CA THR A 84 -9.77 5.31 -21.64
C THR A 84 -9.30 4.01 -21.01
N GLY A 85 -8.29 3.37 -21.59
CA GLY A 85 -7.55 2.29 -20.94
C GLY A 85 -6.45 2.87 -20.07
N TYR A 86 -6.17 2.26 -18.92
CA TYR A 86 -5.08 2.68 -18.05
C TYR A 86 -4.40 1.50 -17.38
N GLY A 87 -3.16 1.71 -16.92
CA GLY A 87 -2.41 0.74 -16.14
C GLY A 87 -1.41 1.43 -15.23
N GLN A 88 -1.12 0.79 -14.10
CA GLN A 88 -0.13 1.28 -13.15
C GLN A 88 0.68 0.12 -12.59
N TRP A 89 1.97 0.37 -12.44
CA TRP A 89 2.88 -0.50 -11.72
C TRP A 89 3.75 0.32 -10.77
N GLU A 90 4.04 -0.24 -9.60
CA GLU A 90 4.94 0.34 -8.60
C GLU A 90 5.76 -0.78 -7.93
N TYR A 91 7.06 -0.57 -7.84
CA TYR A 91 8.04 -1.52 -7.33
C TYR A 91 8.86 -0.91 -6.20
N ASN A 92 9.14 -1.71 -5.17
CA ASN A 92 9.99 -1.32 -4.03
C ASN A 92 11.28 -2.12 -4.05
N VAL A 93 12.40 -1.46 -3.79
CA VAL A 93 13.73 -2.06 -3.67
C VAL A 93 14.38 -1.53 -2.39
N GLN A 94 14.71 -2.43 -1.46
CA GLN A 94 15.48 -2.10 -0.27
C GLN A 94 16.95 -1.87 -0.65
N ALA A 95 17.57 -0.84 -0.08
CA ALA A 95 18.95 -0.43 -0.34
C ALA A 95 19.81 -0.43 0.93
N ASN A 96 19.33 -1.05 2.00
CA ASN A 96 19.93 -1.08 3.33
C ASN A 96 20.56 -2.43 3.70
N ASN A 97 20.80 -3.30 2.71
CA ASN A 97 21.37 -4.63 2.92
C ASN A 97 22.49 -4.93 1.93
N THR A 98 23.25 -5.99 2.19
CA THR A 98 24.38 -6.39 1.34
C THR A 98 23.91 -7.00 0.02
N GLU A 99 24.75 -6.95 -1.02
CA GLU A 99 24.47 -7.51 -2.35
C GLU A 99 24.19 -9.03 -2.34
N GLY A 100 24.65 -9.76 -1.31
CA GLY A 100 24.39 -11.19 -1.14
C GLY A 100 23.01 -11.52 -0.55
N SER A 101 22.22 -10.52 -0.19
CA SER A 101 20.91 -10.70 0.46
C SER A 101 19.83 -11.04 -0.56
N SER A 102 18.91 -11.93 -0.20
CA SER A 102 17.74 -12.26 -1.04
C SER A 102 16.52 -11.43 -0.68
N ASP A 103 15.52 -11.43 -1.57
CA ASP A 103 14.16 -10.93 -1.31
C ASP A 103 14.06 -9.44 -0.92
N GLN A 104 14.98 -8.62 -1.43
CA GLN A 104 15.05 -7.18 -1.15
C GLN A 104 14.12 -6.34 -2.03
N ALA A 105 13.26 -6.95 -2.86
CA ALA A 105 12.42 -6.21 -3.79
C ALA A 105 11.06 -6.87 -4.03
N TRP A 106 10.02 -6.07 -4.20
CA TRP A 106 8.65 -6.56 -4.41
C TRP A 106 7.76 -5.55 -5.14
N THR A 107 6.75 -6.07 -5.84
CA THR A 107 5.70 -5.25 -6.46
C THR A 107 4.72 -4.75 -5.39
N ARG A 108 4.53 -3.44 -5.32
CA ARG A 108 3.54 -2.81 -4.44
C ARG A 108 2.17 -2.83 -5.10
N VAL A 109 2.04 -2.26 -6.30
CA VAL A 109 0.82 -2.34 -7.11
C VAL A 109 1.15 -2.72 -8.54
N GLY A 110 0.21 -3.36 -9.21
CA GLY A 110 0.32 -3.83 -10.59
C GLY A 110 -1.07 -4.19 -11.09
N PHE A 111 -1.71 -3.27 -11.80
CA PHE A 111 -3.08 -3.43 -12.27
C PHE A 111 -3.30 -2.75 -13.62
N ALA A 112 -4.34 -3.18 -14.31
CA ALA A 112 -4.86 -2.55 -15.52
C ALA A 112 -6.35 -2.31 -15.36
N GLY A 113 -6.86 -1.31 -16.06
CA GLY A 113 -8.26 -0.94 -15.97
C GLY A 113 -8.75 -0.13 -17.16
N ILE A 114 -10.03 0.15 -17.12
CA ILE A 114 -10.77 0.88 -18.13
C ILE A 114 -11.65 1.91 -17.41
N ARG A 115 -11.69 3.12 -17.94
CA ARG A 115 -12.56 4.21 -17.50
C ARG A 115 -13.56 4.52 -18.60
N VAL A 116 -14.84 4.59 -18.24
CA VAL A 116 -15.94 4.89 -19.15
C VAL A 116 -16.62 6.16 -18.67
N ALA A 117 -16.18 7.32 -19.17
CA ALA A 117 -16.71 8.66 -18.85
C ALA A 117 -17.28 8.76 -17.41
N ASP A 118 -18.57 9.13 -17.28
CA ASP A 118 -19.27 9.27 -15.99
C ASP A 118 -19.85 7.94 -15.46
N ALA A 119 -19.77 6.86 -16.25
CA ALA A 119 -20.21 5.53 -15.84
C ALA A 119 -19.22 4.89 -14.85
N GLY A 120 -18.01 5.43 -14.71
CA GLY A 120 -17.01 5.02 -13.72
C GLY A 120 -15.84 4.24 -14.33
N SER A 121 -15.10 3.53 -13.48
CA SER A 121 -13.94 2.75 -13.87
C SER A 121 -13.95 1.36 -13.28
N PHE A 122 -13.30 0.43 -13.98
CA PHE A 122 -13.07 -0.93 -13.52
C PHE A 122 -11.59 -1.29 -13.70
N ASP A 123 -10.97 -1.84 -12.67
CA ASP A 123 -9.60 -2.33 -12.70
C ASP A 123 -9.44 -3.69 -12.02
N TYR A 124 -8.44 -4.44 -12.48
CA TYR A 124 -8.07 -5.73 -11.93
C TYR A 124 -6.55 -5.87 -11.79
N GLY A 125 -6.11 -6.43 -10.66
CA GLY A 125 -4.72 -6.78 -10.42
C GLY A 125 -4.35 -6.76 -8.94
N ARG A 126 -3.08 -6.42 -8.65
CA ARG A 126 -2.65 -6.07 -7.30
C ARG A 126 -2.89 -4.58 -7.10
N ASN A 127 -3.90 -4.24 -6.30
CA ASN A 127 -4.30 -2.86 -6.05
C ASN A 127 -4.63 -2.66 -4.56
N TYR A 128 -4.91 -1.43 -4.15
CA TYR A 128 -5.40 -1.11 -2.82
C TYR A 128 -6.85 -1.59 -2.63
N GLY A 129 -7.12 -2.16 -1.47
CA GLY A 129 -8.47 -2.53 -1.07
C GLY A 129 -9.33 -1.28 -0.81
N VAL A 130 -10.64 -1.36 -1.06
CA VAL A 130 -11.56 -0.20 -0.92
C VAL A 130 -11.69 0.32 0.50
N VAL A 131 -11.32 -0.46 1.52
CA VAL A 131 -11.22 0.05 2.91
C VAL A 131 -10.18 1.17 2.99
N TYR A 132 -9.13 1.10 2.16
CA TYR A 132 -8.07 2.10 2.12
C TYR A 132 -8.52 3.44 1.54
N ASP A 133 -9.66 3.50 0.83
CA ASP A 133 -10.23 4.77 0.35
C ASP A 133 -10.59 5.71 1.51
N VAL A 134 -10.94 5.15 2.68
CA VAL A 134 -11.24 5.90 3.90
C VAL A 134 -10.02 6.02 4.81
N THR A 135 -9.23 4.95 4.97
CA THR A 135 -8.08 4.99 5.90
C THR A 135 -6.91 5.80 5.37
N SER A 136 -6.78 5.98 4.05
CA SER A 136 -5.75 6.83 3.43
C SER A 136 -5.83 8.28 3.87
N TRP A 137 -7.00 8.77 4.32
CA TRP A 137 -7.15 10.14 4.84
C TRP A 137 -6.34 10.37 6.13
N THR A 138 -6.01 9.30 6.86
CA THR A 138 -5.22 9.35 8.09
C THR A 138 -3.77 8.89 7.88
N ASP A 139 -3.44 8.34 6.71
CA ASP A 139 -2.10 7.84 6.34
C ASP A 139 -1.27 8.95 5.66
N VAL A 140 -1.17 10.09 6.34
CA VAL A 140 -0.41 11.29 5.91
C VAL A 140 0.75 11.60 6.86
N LEU A 141 1.16 10.62 7.66
CA LEU A 141 2.20 10.77 8.66
C LEU A 141 3.61 10.71 8.02
N PRO A 142 4.63 11.34 8.63
CA PRO A 142 5.96 11.48 8.00
C PRO A 142 6.72 10.18 7.73
N GLU A 143 6.46 9.10 8.47
CA GLU A 143 7.08 7.78 8.24
C GLU A 143 6.28 6.63 8.89
N PHE A 144 5.82 6.82 10.13
CA PHE A 144 5.00 5.83 10.84
C PHE A 144 3.51 6.16 10.71
N GLY A 145 2.70 5.22 10.25
CA GLY A 145 1.28 5.44 9.94
C GLY A 145 0.69 4.33 9.07
N GLY A 146 -0.59 4.01 9.25
CA GLY A 146 -1.24 2.90 8.52
C GLY A 146 -0.99 1.49 9.09
N ASP A 147 -0.15 1.34 10.11
CA ASP A 147 0.31 0.05 10.65
C ASP A 147 -0.71 -0.72 11.51
N THR A 148 -1.89 -0.15 11.78
CA THR A 148 -3.03 -0.91 12.33
C THR A 148 -3.57 -1.93 11.31
N TYR A 149 -3.20 -1.80 10.03
CA TYR A 149 -3.60 -2.70 8.93
C TYR A 149 -2.42 -2.98 7.97
N GLY A 150 -1.95 -4.22 7.89
CA GLY A 150 -0.83 -4.61 7.01
C GLY A 150 -1.21 -4.85 5.54
N SER A 151 -0.22 -4.86 4.64
CA SER A 151 -0.41 -5.37 3.27
C SER A 151 -0.77 -6.87 3.27
N ASP A 152 -1.56 -7.29 2.28
CA ASP A 152 -2.02 -8.67 2.11
C ASP A 152 -2.91 -9.18 3.27
N ASN A 153 -3.49 -8.25 4.03
CA ASN A 153 -4.48 -8.52 5.08
C ASN A 153 -5.91 -8.25 4.58
N PHE A 154 -6.41 -9.15 3.72
CA PHE A 154 -7.69 -8.98 3.00
C PHE A 154 -7.71 -7.68 2.18
N MET A 155 -8.78 -6.89 2.24
CA MET A 155 -8.95 -5.63 1.49
C MET A 155 -8.65 -4.38 2.34
N GLN A 156 -7.83 -4.48 3.40
CA GLN A 156 -7.52 -3.35 4.29
C GLN A 156 -6.39 -2.44 3.77
N SER A 157 -5.54 -2.97 2.88
CA SER A 157 -4.44 -2.25 2.23
C SER A 157 -4.22 -2.86 0.83
N ARG A 158 -2.98 -2.90 0.32
CA ARG A 158 -2.65 -3.56 -0.94
C ARG A 158 -2.94 -5.06 -0.87
N ALA A 159 -3.57 -5.60 -1.91
CA ALA A 159 -3.98 -6.99 -1.96
C ALA A 159 -3.91 -7.55 -3.40
N ASN A 160 -3.69 -8.87 -3.52
CA ASN A 160 -3.68 -9.57 -4.80
C ASN A 160 -5.10 -9.90 -5.27
N GLY A 161 -5.29 -9.85 -6.60
CA GLY A 161 -6.48 -10.40 -7.27
C GLY A 161 -7.76 -9.64 -6.96
N VAL A 162 -7.68 -8.32 -6.81
CA VAL A 162 -8.85 -7.46 -6.56
C VAL A 162 -9.42 -6.96 -7.89
N ALA A 163 -10.72 -7.14 -8.08
CA ALA A 163 -11.52 -6.51 -9.11
C ALA A 163 -12.28 -5.34 -8.48
N THR A 164 -11.98 -4.12 -8.90
CA THR A 164 -12.50 -2.91 -8.28
C THR A 164 -13.29 -2.12 -9.30
N TYR A 165 -14.56 -1.86 -9.00
CA TYR A 165 -15.36 -0.87 -9.69
C TYR A 165 -15.44 0.39 -8.84
N ARG A 166 -15.26 1.55 -9.47
CA ARG A 166 -15.33 2.87 -8.83
C ARG A 166 -16.19 3.79 -9.66
N ASN A 167 -16.94 4.65 -9.00
CA ASN A 167 -17.72 5.68 -9.65
C ASN A 167 -17.69 6.96 -8.82
N THR A 168 -17.49 8.08 -9.51
CA THR A 168 -17.47 9.42 -8.95
C THR A 168 -18.82 10.08 -9.25
N ASP A 169 -19.32 10.88 -8.31
CA ASP A 169 -20.57 11.65 -8.42
C ASP A 169 -21.84 10.81 -8.63
N PHE A 170 -21.81 9.55 -8.18
CA PHE A 170 -22.91 8.58 -8.25
C PHE A 170 -23.64 8.60 -9.60
N PHE A 171 -22.91 8.37 -10.69
CA PHE A 171 -23.40 8.41 -12.08
C PHE A 171 -23.88 9.80 -12.53
N GLY A 172 -23.33 10.86 -11.94
CA GLY A 172 -23.76 12.24 -12.14
C GLY A 172 -25.07 12.60 -11.43
N LEU A 173 -25.57 11.74 -10.53
CA LEU A 173 -26.82 11.99 -9.78
C LEU A 173 -26.59 12.82 -8.53
N VAL A 174 -25.42 12.69 -7.89
CA VAL A 174 -25.10 13.36 -6.64
C VAL A 174 -23.63 13.79 -6.67
N ASP A 175 -23.41 15.07 -6.92
CA ASP A 175 -22.08 15.68 -6.89
C ASP A 175 -21.36 15.42 -5.56
N GLY A 176 -20.13 14.91 -5.64
CA GLY A 176 -19.28 14.57 -4.50
C GLY A 176 -19.57 13.22 -3.85
N LEU A 177 -20.63 12.48 -4.25
CA LEU A 177 -20.89 11.14 -3.72
C LEU A 177 -20.13 10.08 -4.54
N ASN A 178 -19.01 9.63 -3.99
CA ASN A 178 -18.19 8.57 -4.59
C ASN A 178 -18.53 7.22 -3.97
N PHE A 179 -18.52 6.17 -4.79
CA PHE A 179 -18.64 4.80 -4.28
C PHE A 179 -17.73 3.83 -5.02
N ALA A 180 -17.43 2.72 -4.34
CA ALA A 180 -16.66 1.63 -4.90
C ALA A 180 -17.27 0.28 -4.50
N LEU A 181 -17.16 -0.68 -5.40
CA LEU A 181 -17.48 -2.08 -5.17
C LEU A 181 -16.23 -2.89 -5.49
N GLN A 182 -15.82 -3.76 -4.58
CA GLN A 182 -14.62 -4.56 -4.76
C GLN A 182 -14.89 -6.02 -4.45
N TYR A 183 -14.34 -6.88 -5.30
CA TYR A 183 -14.30 -8.31 -5.09
C TYR A 183 -12.84 -8.76 -5.08
N GLN A 184 -12.47 -9.61 -4.13
CA GLN A 184 -11.15 -10.22 -4.05
C GLN A 184 -11.25 -11.72 -4.31
N GLY A 185 -10.51 -12.23 -5.29
CA GLY A 185 -10.35 -13.65 -5.51
C GLY A 185 -9.69 -14.35 -4.30
N LYS A 186 -9.97 -15.64 -4.12
CA LYS A 186 -9.34 -16.41 -3.04
C LYS A 186 -7.84 -16.58 -3.30
N ASN A 187 -7.00 -15.96 -2.46
CA ASN A 187 -5.56 -16.19 -2.42
C ASN A 187 -5.25 -17.38 -1.50
N GLY A 188 -4.76 -18.50 -2.06
CA GLY A 188 -4.50 -19.77 -1.36
C GLY A 188 -3.03 -20.03 -1.00
N SER A 189 -2.74 -21.20 -0.43
CA SER A 189 -1.37 -21.65 -0.14
C SER A 189 -0.61 -22.09 -1.40
N VAL A 190 0.72 -22.21 -1.30
CA VAL A 190 1.71 -22.50 -2.38
C VAL A 190 1.38 -23.76 -3.23
N SER A 191 0.44 -24.59 -2.80
CA SER A 191 -0.12 -25.74 -3.53
C SER A 191 -1.28 -25.40 -4.48
N GLY A 192 -1.41 -24.13 -4.89
CA GLY A 192 -2.22 -23.72 -6.03
C GLY A 192 -3.56 -23.07 -5.67
N GLU A 193 -3.83 -21.95 -6.36
CA GLU A 193 -5.18 -21.49 -6.69
C GLU A 193 -5.90 -22.60 -7.47
N GLY A 194 -6.52 -23.56 -6.78
CA GLY A 194 -7.19 -24.67 -7.47
C GLY A 194 -7.56 -25.90 -6.65
N ALA A 195 -7.13 -26.05 -5.40
CA ALA A 195 -7.58 -27.17 -4.57
C ALA A 195 -8.81 -26.78 -3.72
N THR A 196 -9.93 -27.42 -4.07
CA THR A 196 -11.21 -27.41 -3.36
C THR A 196 -11.06 -27.69 -1.86
N ALA A 197 -11.97 -27.08 -1.10
CA ALA A 197 -12.06 -27.11 0.35
C ALA A 197 -11.90 -28.53 0.92
N ASN A 198 -10.86 -28.76 1.72
CA ASN A 198 -10.91 -29.81 2.73
C ASN A 198 -11.55 -29.22 3.98
N ARG A 199 -12.88 -29.36 4.04
CA ARG A 199 -13.66 -29.15 5.24
C ARG A 199 -13.08 -30.04 6.34
N SER A 200 -12.68 -29.43 7.45
CA SER A 200 -12.55 -30.12 8.73
C SER A 200 -13.90 -30.75 9.06
N SER A 201 -14.09 -32.04 8.81
CA SER A 201 -15.17 -32.79 9.45
C SER A 201 -14.75 -33.03 10.90
N GLY A 202 -15.38 -32.29 11.82
CA GLY A 202 -15.36 -32.66 13.23
C GLY A 202 -15.96 -34.07 13.36
N SER A 203 -15.19 -35.01 13.90
CA SER A 203 -15.72 -36.31 14.28
C SER A 203 -16.46 -36.17 15.60
N GLU A 204 -17.79 -36.07 15.54
CA GLU A 204 -18.62 -36.55 16.64
C GLU A 204 -18.36 -38.06 16.78
N THR A 205 -17.93 -38.48 17.98
CA THR A 205 -17.91 -39.89 18.34
C THR A 205 -18.81 -40.05 19.57
N GLU A 206 -20.05 -40.46 19.32
CA GLU A 206 -20.87 -41.14 20.32
C GLU A 206 -20.27 -42.52 20.57
N ARG A 207 -19.95 -42.84 21.83
CA ARG A 207 -20.27 -44.10 22.52
C ARG A 207 -20.24 -43.87 24.03
#